data_AF-Q00064-F1
#
_entry.id   AF-Q00064-F1
#
_cell.length_a   1.000
_cell.length_b   1.000
_cell.length_c   1.000
_cell.angle_alpha   90.00
_cell.angle_beta   90.00
_cell.angle_gamma   90.00
#
_symmetry.space_group_name_H-M   'P 1'
#
loop_
_entity.id
_entity.type
_entity.pdbx_description
1 polymer ?
#
loop_
_entity_poly.entity_id
_entity_poly.type
_entity_poly.pdbx_seq_one_letter_code
_entity_poly.pdbx_strand_id
1 'polypeptide(L)'
;ELLVADPSGNAKSTQNDDKMVIKVDAMIAKLLPPAAEPRKYLKLTELPQVVNAHIKPIPPVRINYTIQVDKTSTYGELVFDIRVPRVPVKDPEPASAQNSLAQQGMLLLTEFNTVTSQLEPQLATLEKKTQLLSLQLSSTANKYQFFNKLADDPVPMLNDYIKATSNALKVLSGDDGFDEDTVRRSNFYQENEAVLFENLGVLLSNGRM
;
A
#
# COMPACT_ATOMS: atom_id res chain seq x y z
N GLU A 1 -31.54 6.29 -45.36
CA GLU A 1 -30.93 6.01 -46.68
C GLU A 1 -29.96 7.13 -46.97
N LEU A 2 -28.66 6.96 -47.22
CA LEU A 2 -27.93 5.91 -47.93
C LEU A 2 -26.57 5.68 -47.24
N LEU A 3 -26.14 4.42 -47.10
CA LEU A 3 -24.76 4.03 -46.81
C LEU A 3 -23.89 4.22 -48.06
N VAL A 4 -22.65 4.67 -47.89
CA VAL A 4 -21.54 4.29 -48.77
C VAL A 4 -20.38 3.86 -47.88
N ALA A 5 -20.03 2.59 -47.98
CA ALA A 5 -18.84 1.98 -47.41
C ALA A 5 -17.85 1.73 -48.56
N ASP A 6 -16.59 2.10 -48.38
CA ASP A 6 -15.49 1.59 -49.20
C ASP A 6 -14.80 0.41 -48.48
N PRO A 7 -14.42 -0.68 -49.19
CA PRO A 7 -14.02 -1.93 -48.56
C PRO A 7 -12.54 -2.24 -48.83
N SER A 8 -11.67 -2.06 -47.84
CA SER A 8 -10.42 -2.84 -47.76
C SER A 8 -9.63 -2.53 -46.49
N GLY A 9 -9.33 -3.58 -45.70
CA GLY A 9 -8.12 -3.59 -44.88
C GLY A 9 -8.29 -3.46 -43.36
N ASN A 10 -8.82 -4.52 -42.75
CA ASN A 10 -8.28 -5.14 -41.53
C ASN A 10 -7.86 -4.21 -40.36
N ALA A 11 -8.78 -3.96 -39.42
CA ALA A 11 -8.44 -3.65 -38.03
C ALA A 11 -9.60 -4.04 -37.09
N LYS A 12 -9.56 -5.26 -36.55
CA LYS A 12 -10.27 -5.61 -35.31
C LYS A 12 -9.54 -4.99 -34.12
N SER A 13 -9.64 -3.68 -33.98
CA SER A 13 -9.34 -2.84 -32.82
C SER A 13 -9.62 -1.42 -33.32
N THR A 14 -10.71 -0.75 -32.99
CA THR A 14 -10.95 -0.15 -31.67
C THR A 14 -12.40 0.33 -31.64
N GLN A 15 -13.37 -0.54 -31.34
CA GLN A 15 -14.80 -0.18 -31.32
C GLN A 15 -15.19 0.92 -30.30
N ASN A 16 -14.26 1.30 -29.42
CA ASN A 16 -14.45 2.38 -28.46
C ASN A 16 -13.94 3.75 -28.96
N ASP A 17 -13.07 3.80 -29.98
CA ASP A 17 -12.51 5.08 -30.45
C ASP A 17 -13.54 5.85 -31.31
N ASP A 18 -14.30 5.13 -32.14
CA ASP A 18 -15.37 5.73 -32.96
C ASP A 18 -16.53 6.29 -32.12
N LYS A 19 -16.75 5.77 -30.91
CA LYS A 19 -17.76 6.28 -29.97
C LYS A 19 -17.30 7.53 -29.22
N MET A 20 -16.01 7.87 -29.28
CA MET A 20 -15.43 9.04 -28.63
C MET A 20 -15.29 10.24 -29.57
N VAL A 21 -15.81 10.17 -30.80
CA VAL A 21 -15.74 11.26 -31.78
C VAL A 21 -17.11 11.92 -31.96
N ILE A 22 -17.16 13.23 -31.73
CA ILE A 22 -18.36 14.08 -31.83
C ILE A 22 -18.33 14.81 -33.17
N LYS A 23 -19.42 14.73 -33.94
CA LYS A 23 -19.61 15.55 -35.13
C LYS A 23 -19.90 16.99 -34.70
N VAL A 24 -19.12 17.94 -35.22
CA VAL A 24 -19.27 19.35 -34.90
C VAL A 24 -20.40 19.94 -35.75
N ASP A 25 -21.49 20.34 -35.10
CA ASP A 25 -22.59 21.06 -35.74
C ASP A 25 -22.26 22.55 -35.92
N ALA A 26 -23.00 23.27 -36.76
CA ALA A 26 -22.80 24.68 -37.09
C ALA A 26 -22.72 25.58 -35.84
N MET A 27 -23.49 25.27 -34.79
CA MET A 27 -23.45 26.02 -33.52
C MET A 27 -22.18 25.74 -32.70
N ILE A 28 -21.72 24.48 -32.69
CA ILE A 28 -20.50 24.09 -31.98
C ILE A 28 -19.28 24.67 -32.73
N ALA A 29 -19.28 24.66 -34.06
CA ALA A 29 -18.23 25.26 -34.89
C ALA A 29 -18.02 26.76 -34.59
N LYS A 30 -19.08 27.49 -34.23
CA LYS A 30 -19.00 28.91 -33.85
C LYS A 30 -18.43 29.14 -32.45
N LEU A 31 -18.59 28.15 -31.56
CA LEU A 31 -18.09 28.21 -30.20
C LEU A 31 -16.62 27.81 -30.11
N LEU A 32 -16.10 26.96 -31.00
CA LEU A 32 -14.67 26.65 -30.99
C LEU A 32 -13.82 27.91 -31.24
N PRO A 33 -12.64 28.03 -30.61
CA PRO A 33 -11.71 29.11 -30.90
C PRO A 33 -11.38 29.13 -32.40
N PRO A 34 -11.17 30.32 -33.01
CA PRO A 34 -10.92 30.45 -34.44
C PRO A 34 -9.58 29.78 -34.79
N ALA A 35 -9.63 28.50 -35.12
CA ALA A 35 -8.53 27.77 -35.73
C ALA A 35 -8.63 27.96 -37.25
N ALA A 36 -7.49 27.94 -37.95
CA ALA A 36 -7.37 28.18 -39.39
C ALA A 36 -8.18 27.20 -40.28
N GLU A 37 -8.78 26.14 -39.71
CA GLU A 37 -9.61 25.16 -40.42
C GLU A 37 -10.85 24.75 -39.62
N PRO A 38 -12.03 24.60 -40.26
CA PRO A 38 -13.25 24.15 -39.60
C PRO A 38 -13.16 22.65 -39.26
N ARG A 39 -12.98 22.32 -37.98
CA ARG A 39 -12.96 20.94 -37.49
C ARG A 39 -14.35 20.30 -37.65
N LYS A 40 -14.48 19.28 -38.50
CA LYS A 40 -15.74 18.51 -38.70
C LYS A 40 -16.00 17.49 -37.59
N TYR A 41 -14.94 17.06 -36.90
CA TYR A 41 -14.97 16.03 -35.87
C TYR A 41 -14.09 16.45 -34.67
N LEU A 42 -14.56 16.22 -33.45
CA LEU A 42 -13.87 16.53 -32.19
C LEU A 42 -13.85 15.30 -31.28
N LYS A 43 -12.73 15.04 -30.60
CA LYS A 43 -12.68 13.97 -29.59
C LYS A 43 -13.35 14.42 -28.29
N LEU A 44 -14.14 13.55 -27.68
CA LEU A 44 -14.86 13.82 -26.42
C LEU A 44 -13.90 14.16 -25.27
N THR A 45 -12.68 13.62 -25.29
CA THR A 45 -11.62 13.93 -24.31
C THR A 45 -11.13 15.37 -24.38
N GLU A 46 -11.24 16.03 -25.54
CA GLU A 46 -10.83 17.42 -25.75
C GLU A 46 -11.94 18.41 -25.37
N LEU A 47 -13.18 17.94 -25.20
CA LEU A 47 -14.35 18.78 -24.92
C LEU A 47 -14.24 19.56 -23.59
N PRO A 48 -13.79 18.99 -22.46
CA PRO A 48 -13.60 19.75 -21.23
C PRO A 48 -12.56 20.87 -21.37
N GLN A 49 -11.53 20.67 -22.20
CA GLN A 49 -10.49 21.67 -22.45
C GLN A 49 -11.04 22.85 -23.27
N VAL A 50 -11.85 22.56 -24.30
CA VAL A 50 -12.53 23.58 -25.09
C VAL A 50 -13.53 24.36 -24.22
N VAL A 51 -14.31 23.67 -23.39
CA VAL A 51 -15.27 24.31 -22.46
C VAL A 51 -14.55 25.21 -21.46
N ASN A 52 -13.43 24.75 -20.88
CA ASN A 52 -12.64 25.56 -19.95
C ASN A 52 -12.10 26.85 -20.57
N ALA A 53 -11.82 26.87 -21.89
CA ALA A 53 -11.40 28.09 -22.59
C ALA A 53 -12.51 29.17 -22.68
N HIS A 54 -13.77 28.78 -22.51
CA HIS A 54 -14.92 29.69 -22.48
C HIS A 54 -15.26 30.20 -21.07
N ILE A 55 -14.78 29.53 -20.03
CA ILE A 55 -15.00 29.92 -18.65
C ILE A 55 -14.05 31.07 -18.33
N LYS A 56 -14.59 32.29 -18.27
CA LYS A 56 -13.88 33.48 -17.81
C LYS A 56 -14.37 33.87 -16.43
N PRO A 57 -13.49 34.41 -15.56
CA PRO A 57 -13.92 34.94 -14.28
C PRO A 57 -14.92 36.07 -14.48
N ILE A 58 -15.75 36.31 -13.45
CA ILE A 58 -16.73 37.40 -13.45
C ILE A 58 -16.00 38.71 -13.79
N PRO A 59 -16.44 39.46 -14.82
CA PRO A 59 -15.74 40.68 -15.22
C PRO A 59 -15.80 41.72 -14.10
N PRO A 60 -14.69 42.44 -13.83
CA PRO A 60 -14.68 43.46 -12.80
C PRO A 60 -15.57 44.65 -13.19
N VAL A 61 -16.10 45.34 -12.18
CA VAL A 61 -16.84 46.59 -12.38
C VAL A 61 -15.85 47.66 -12.81
N ARG A 62 -15.95 48.14 -14.06
CA ARG A 62 -15.13 49.23 -14.61
C ARG A 62 -15.93 50.52 -14.61
N ILE A 63 -15.42 51.53 -13.94
CA ILE A 63 -16.06 52.85 -13.82
C ILE A 63 -15.24 53.85 -14.62
N ASN A 64 -15.83 54.38 -15.70
CA ASN A 64 -15.23 55.46 -16.47
C ASN A 64 -15.75 56.79 -15.92
N TYR A 65 -14.98 57.42 -15.03
CA TYR A 65 -15.33 58.70 -14.43
C TYR A 65 -14.47 59.82 -15.01
N THR A 66 -15.12 60.85 -15.57
CA THR A 66 -14.46 62.06 -16.05
C THR A 66 -14.55 63.14 -14.99
N ILE A 67 -13.41 63.71 -14.61
CA ILE A 67 -13.33 64.74 -13.58
C ILE A 67 -13.94 66.04 -14.13
N GLN A 68 -14.96 66.55 -13.46
CA GLN A 68 -15.51 67.88 -13.73
C GLN A 68 -14.78 68.90 -12.85
N VAL A 69 -14.06 69.84 -13.48
CA VAL A 69 -13.28 70.89 -12.80
C VAL A 69 -14.12 72.13 -12.48
N ASP A 70 -15.29 72.26 -13.09
CA ASP A 70 -16.15 73.44 -12.98
C ASP A 70 -17.02 73.43 -11.72
N LYS A 71 -17.16 72.28 -11.05
CA LYS A 71 -18.05 72.10 -9.89
C LYS A 71 -17.25 71.97 -8.59
N THR A 72 -17.72 72.65 -7.54
CA THR A 72 -17.13 72.59 -6.18
C THR A 72 -17.39 71.24 -5.48
N SER A 73 -18.42 70.49 -5.87
CA SER A 73 -18.70 69.13 -5.36
C SER A 73 -19.35 68.28 -6.45
N THR A 74 -18.89 67.03 -6.57
CA THR A 74 -19.42 65.99 -7.46
C THR A 74 -20.03 64.81 -6.68
N TYR A 75 -20.26 65.01 -5.38
CA TYR A 75 -20.80 63.99 -4.49
C TYR A 75 -22.24 63.63 -4.87
N GLY A 76 -22.51 62.35 -5.10
CA GLY A 76 -23.84 61.81 -5.38
C GLY A 76 -24.23 61.73 -6.86
N GLU A 77 -23.40 62.21 -7.79
CA GLU A 77 -23.72 62.12 -9.24
C GLU A 77 -23.58 60.69 -9.79
N LEU A 78 -22.67 59.89 -9.22
CA LEU A 78 -22.39 58.53 -9.68
C LEU A 78 -22.49 57.52 -8.51
N VAL A 79 -23.62 56.81 -8.43
CA VAL A 79 -23.89 55.80 -7.40
C VAL A 79 -24.26 54.49 -8.07
N PHE A 80 -23.59 53.40 -7.68
CA PHE A 80 -23.87 52.05 -8.17
C PHE A 80 -24.30 51.16 -7.01
N ASP A 81 -25.44 50.48 -7.16
CA ASP A 81 -25.84 49.41 -6.27
C ASP A 81 -25.37 48.06 -6.85
N ILE A 82 -24.54 47.34 -6.10
CA ILE A 82 -24.00 46.04 -6.52
C ILE A 82 -24.38 44.98 -5.50
N ARG A 83 -24.98 43.90 -6.00
CA ARG A 83 -25.32 42.75 -5.15
C ARG A 83 -24.06 41.97 -4.80
N VAL A 84 -23.65 42.05 -3.53
CA VAL A 84 -22.49 41.32 -3.02
C VAL A 84 -22.93 39.88 -2.66
N PRO A 85 -22.25 38.83 -3.16
CA PRO A 85 -22.50 37.47 -2.69
C PRO A 85 -22.16 37.36 -1.20
N ARG A 86 -22.98 36.62 -0.44
CA ARG A 86 -22.75 36.36 0.99
C ARG A 86 -21.50 35.50 1.15
N VAL A 87 -20.33 36.14 1.23
CA VAL A 87 -19.14 35.51 1.78
C VAL A 87 -19.47 35.22 3.26
N PRO A 88 -19.27 33.98 3.76
CA PRO A 88 -19.54 33.65 5.15
C PRO A 88 -18.51 34.34 6.05
N VAL A 89 -18.71 35.64 6.26
CA VAL A 89 -18.06 36.39 7.32
C VAL A 89 -18.89 36.12 8.57
N LYS A 90 -18.47 35.09 9.31
CA LYS A 90 -18.52 35.06 10.78
C LYS A 90 -19.82 35.36 11.53
N ASP A 91 -21.00 35.24 10.92
CA ASP A 91 -22.27 35.29 11.65
C ASP A 91 -22.97 33.91 11.69
N PRO A 92 -23.49 33.49 12.87
CA PRO A 92 -24.08 32.18 13.08
C PRO A 92 -25.56 32.19 12.69
N GLU A 93 -25.86 32.03 11.41
CA GLU A 93 -27.20 31.64 10.93
C GLU A 93 -27.01 30.54 9.86
N PRO A 94 -27.96 29.60 9.74
CA PRO A 94 -27.65 28.22 9.39
C PRO A 94 -27.32 28.08 7.90
N ALA A 95 -26.03 27.95 7.61
CA ALA A 95 -25.52 27.17 6.48
C ALA A 95 -25.93 25.70 6.71
N SER A 96 -27.20 25.42 6.45
CA SER A 96 -27.95 24.25 6.88
C SER A 96 -27.58 22.99 6.11
N ALA A 97 -27.47 21.89 6.86
CA ALA A 97 -27.25 20.48 6.47
C ALA A 97 -25.85 20.02 6.05
N GLN A 98 -25.11 20.72 5.17
CA GLN A 98 -23.85 20.16 4.66
C GLN A 98 -22.64 20.35 5.60
N ASN A 99 -22.54 21.51 6.27
CA ASN A 99 -21.45 21.76 7.22
C ASN A 99 -21.66 21.04 8.57
N SER A 100 -22.91 20.80 9.00
CA SER A 100 -23.17 20.05 10.22
C SER A 100 -22.78 18.59 10.07
N LEU A 101 -23.07 17.95 8.92
CA LEU A 101 -22.68 16.56 8.69
C LEU A 101 -21.16 16.38 8.63
N ALA A 102 -20.45 17.30 7.98
CA ALA A 102 -18.99 17.29 7.94
C ALA A 102 -18.37 17.49 9.33
N GLN A 103 -18.94 18.40 10.13
CA GLN A 103 -18.49 18.64 11.52
C GLN A 103 -18.83 17.46 12.45
N GLN A 104 -20.02 16.88 12.33
CA GLN A 104 -20.44 15.69 13.09
C GLN A 104 -19.57 14.48 12.72
N GLY A 105 -19.28 14.31 11.42
CA GLY A 105 -18.38 13.28 10.93
C GLY A 105 -16.96 13.45 11.47
N MET A 106 -16.46 14.69 11.50
CA MET A 106 -15.15 14.99 12.09
C MET A 106 -15.11 14.66 13.59
N LEU A 107 -16.15 15.02 14.34
CA LEU A 107 -16.25 14.69 15.77
C LEU A 107 -16.24 13.16 15.99
N LEU A 108 -17.03 12.43 15.21
CA LEU A 108 -17.10 10.97 15.31
C LEU A 108 -15.77 10.29 14.93
N LEU A 109 -15.06 10.82 13.94
CA LEU A 109 -13.70 10.40 13.59
C LEU A 109 -12.70 10.66 14.73
N THR A 110 -12.82 11.80 15.42
CA THR A 110 -11.96 12.10 16.58
C THR A 110 -12.26 11.17 17.75
N GLU A 111 -13.54 10.95 18.07
CA GLU A 111 -13.95 10.00 19.11
C GLU A 111 -13.46 8.59 18.80
N PHE A 112 -13.66 8.11 17.57
CA PHE A 112 -13.16 6.81 17.14
C PHE A 112 -11.65 6.67 17.29
N ASN A 113 -10.88 7.69 16.89
CA ASN A 113 -9.43 7.70 17.06
C ASN A 113 -9.01 7.66 18.53
N THR A 114 -9.69 8.42 19.40
CA THR A 114 -9.37 8.41 20.84
C THR A 114 -9.64 7.04 21.47
N VAL A 115 -10.76 6.42 21.13
CA VAL A 115 -11.12 5.07 21.63
C VAL A 115 -10.12 4.04 21.11
N THR A 116 -9.80 4.07 19.81
CA THR A 116 -8.84 3.14 19.21
C THR A 116 -7.45 3.27 19.84
N SER A 117 -6.96 4.51 20.01
CA SER A 117 -5.66 4.77 20.62
C SER A 117 -5.58 4.31 22.08
N GLN A 118 -6.70 4.27 22.82
CA GLN A 118 -6.75 3.73 24.18
C GLN A 118 -6.81 2.20 24.22
N LEU A 119 -7.48 1.56 23.26
CA LEU A 119 -7.63 0.10 23.20
C LEU A 119 -6.38 -0.61 22.64
N GLU A 120 -5.71 -0.04 21.64
CA GLU A 120 -4.50 -0.62 21.03
C GLU A 120 -3.42 -1.04 22.05
N PRO A 121 -3.01 -0.20 23.02
CA PRO A 121 -2.00 -0.62 23.99
C PRO A 121 -2.52 -1.76 24.87
N GLN A 122 -3.80 -1.76 25.24
CA GLN A 122 -4.39 -2.84 26.03
C GLN A 122 -4.38 -4.16 25.26
N LEU A 123 -4.77 -4.13 23.98
CA LEU A 123 -4.75 -5.28 23.10
C LEU A 123 -3.32 -5.82 22.92
N ALA A 124 -2.35 -4.93 22.70
CA ALA A 124 -0.94 -5.31 22.57
C ALA A 124 -0.40 -5.95 23.87
N THR A 125 -0.81 -5.46 25.05
CA THR A 125 -0.41 -6.12 26.31
C THR A 125 -1.07 -7.50 26.47
N LEU A 126 -2.32 -7.65 26.03
CA LEU A 126 -3.03 -8.92 26.12
C LEU A 126 -2.40 -9.94 25.17
N GLU A 127 -2.04 -9.52 23.96
CA GLU A 127 -1.35 -10.37 23.00
C GLU A 127 0.00 -10.86 23.52
N LYS A 128 0.81 -9.96 24.11
CA LYS A 128 2.07 -10.35 24.77
C LYS A 128 1.85 -11.36 25.90
N LYS A 129 0.80 -11.18 26.72
CA LYS A 129 0.45 -12.13 27.79
C LYS A 129 0.07 -13.49 27.21
N THR A 130 -0.73 -13.52 26.15
CA THR A 130 -1.14 -14.76 25.49
C THR A 130 0.07 -15.49 24.88
N GLN A 131 0.97 -14.76 24.22
CA GLN A 131 2.21 -15.32 23.69
C GLN A 131 3.06 -15.92 24.80
N LEU A 132 3.26 -15.18 25.91
CA LEU A 132 4.00 -15.68 27.07
C LEU A 132 3.36 -16.95 27.64
N LEU A 133 2.03 -16.97 27.78
CA LEU A 133 1.29 -18.13 28.28
C LEU A 133 1.45 -19.33 27.35
N SER A 134 1.44 -19.13 26.02
CA SER A 134 1.66 -20.21 25.06
C SER A 134 3.06 -20.83 25.17
N LEU A 135 4.09 -20.00 25.42
CA LEU A 135 5.46 -20.46 25.66
C LEU A 135 5.57 -21.25 26.97
N GLN A 136 4.92 -20.77 28.04
CA GLN A 136 4.86 -21.47 29.33
C GLN A 136 4.12 -22.81 29.23
N LEU A 137 3.03 -22.84 28.46
CA LEU A 137 2.28 -24.07 28.20
C LEU A 137 3.14 -25.07 27.45
N SER A 138 3.83 -24.64 26.39
CA SER A 138 4.77 -25.48 25.64
C SER A 138 5.90 -26.02 26.53
N SER A 139 6.50 -25.17 27.36
CA SER A 139 7.54 -25.58 28.32
C SER A 139 7.02 -26.64 29.30
N THR A 140 5.81 -26.45 29.83
CA THR A 140 5.18 -27.40 30.75
C THR A 140 4.81 -28.71 30.04
N ALA A 141 4.29 -28.63 28.82
CA ALA A 141 3.99 -29.81 28.00
C ALA A 141 5.25 -30.63 27.70
N ASN A 142 6.37 -29.98 27.39
CA ASN A 142 7.64 -30.66 27.18
C ASN A 142 8.15 -31.37 28.45
N LYS A 143 8.04 -30.71 29.62
CA LYS A 143 8.37 -31.35 30.90
C LYS A 143 7.49 -32.57 31.16
N TYR A 144 6.19 -32.43 30.94
CA TYR A 144 5.25 -33.53 31.08
C TYR A 144 5.60 -34.70 30.16
N GLN A 145 5.86 -34.44 28.88
CA GLN A 145 6.28 -35.48 27.93
C GLN A 145 7.59 -36.16 28.33
N PHE A 146 8.56 -35.40 28.84
CA PHE A 146 9.81 -35.96 29.35
C PHE A 146 9.57 -36.94 30.50
N PHE A 147 8.79 -36.54 31.51
CA PHE A 147 8.48 -37.40 32.64
C PHE A 147 7.56 -38.58 32.27
N ASN A 148 6.66 -38.40 31.31
CA ASN A 148 5.82 -39.47 30.81
C ASN A 148 6.66 -40.56 30.12
N LYS A 149 7.58 -40.17 29.22
CA LYS A 149 8.50 -41.11 28.57
C LYS A 149 9.39 -41.85 29.57
N LEU A 150 9.84 -41.15 30.62
CA LEU A 150 10.62 -41.76 31.70
C LEU A 150 9.80 -42.76 32.51
N ALA A 151 8.51 -42.51 32.70
CA ALA A 151 7.61 -43.40 33.43
C ALA A 151 7.20 -44.63 32.60
N ASP A 152 7.04 -44.48 31.28
CA ASP A 152 6.65 -45.56 30.37
C ASP A 152 7.76 -46.60 30.21
N ASP A 153 8.99 -46.18 29.84
CA ASP A 153 10.16 -47.06 29.79
C ASP A 153 11.45 -46.28 30.10
N PRO A 154 11.99 -46.42 31.33
CA PRO A 154 13.10 -45.60 31.78
C PRO A 154 14.45 -45.99 31.15
N VAL A 155 14.65 -47.26 30.79
CA VAL A 155 15.95 -47.76 30.32
C VAL A 155 16.36 -47.18 28.96
N PRO A 156 15.53 -47.27 27.89
CA PRO A 156 15.87 -46.66 26.60
C PRO A 156 15.87 -45.14 26.69
N MET A 157 14.95 -44.55 27.45
CA MET A 157 14.87 -43.09 27.60
C MET A 157 16.13 -42.51 28.24
N LEU A 158 16.67 -43.14 29.29
CA LEU A 158 17.92 -42.70 29.92
C LEU A 158 19.13 -42.89 29.00
N ASN A 159 19.18 -43.99 28.25
CA ASN A 159 20.25 -44.22 27.27
C ASN A 159 20.23 -43.15 26.17
N ASP A 160 19.04 -42.81 25.65
CA ASP A 160 18.87 -41.76 24.65
C ASP A 160 19.20 -40.38 25.21
N TYR A 161 18.82 -40.12 26.47
CA TYR A 161 19.13 -38.86 27.14
C TYR A 161 20.65 -38.68 27.34
N ILE A 162 21.37 -39.73 27.76
CA ILE A 162 22.83 -39.70 27.92
C ILE A 162 23.51 -39.46 26.57
N LYS A 163 23.08 -40.15 25.51
CA LYS A 163 23.61 -39.95 24.15
C LYS A 163 23.35 -38.53 23.64
N ALA A 164 22.13 -38.03 23.81
CA ALA A 164 21.74 -36.70 23.37
C ALA A 164 22.49 -35.59 24.12
N THR A 165 22.67 -35.73 25.44
CA THR A 165 23.42 -34.75 26.25
C THR A 165 24.92 -34.77 25.96
N SER A 166 25.51 -35.95 25.77
CA SER A 166 26.91 -36.10 25.35
C SER A 166 27.14 -35.44 23.98
N ASN A 167 26.26 -35.69 23.01
CA ASN A 167 26.34 -35.06 21.69
C ASN A 167 26.12 -33.54 21.76
N ALA A 168 25.15 -33.07 22.53
CA ALA A 168 24.91 -31.64 22.70
C ALA A 168 26.11 -30.92 23.33
N LEU A 169 26.76 -31.55 24.33
CA LEU A 169 27.98 -31.03 24.95
C LEU A 169 29.14 -30.97 23.95
N LYS A 170 29.30 -32.01 23.13
CA LYS A 170 30.30 -32.07 22.06
C LYS A 170 30.11 -30.92 21.06
N VAL A 171 28.89 -30.74 20.56
CA VAL A 171 28.53 -29.64 19.65
C VAL A 171 28.79 -28.27 20.31
N LEU A 172 28.41 -28.09 21.57
CA LEU A 172 28.61 -26.82 22.28
C LEU A 172 30.10 -26.52 22.54
N SER A 173 30.91 -27.57 22.70
CA SER A 173 32.35 -27.46 22.92
C SER A 173 33.12 -27.23 21.62
N GLY A 174 32.45 -27.28 20.46
CA GLY A 174 33.09 -27.20 19.15
C GLY A 174 34.05 -28.36 18.88
N ASP A 175 33.94 -29.44 19.66
CA ASP A 175 34.71 -30.66 19.44
C ASP A 175 34.03 -31.44 18.32
N ASP A 176 34.67 -31.45 17.16
CA ASP A 176 34.19 -32.22 16.02
C ASP A 176 35.16 -33.37 15.77
N GLY A 177 34.63 -34.59 15.83
CA GLY A 177 35.44 -35.79 15.81
C GLY A 177 34.60 -37.04 15.90
N PHE A 178 35.22 -38.20 15.72
CA PHE A 178 34.57 -39.47 15.96
C PHE A 178 34.57 -39.81 17.46
N ASP A 179 33.67 -40.69 17.88
CA ASP A 179 33.72 -41.22 19.24
C ASP A 179 34.98 -42.08 19.38
N GLU A 180 35.85 -41.75 20.34
CA GLU A 180 37.16 -42.42 20.52
C GLU A 180 37.00 -43.93 20.67
N ASP A 181 35.93 -44.37 21.34
CA ASP A 181 35.70 -45.79 21.59
C ASP A 181 35.27 -46.55 20.33
N THR A 182 34.71 -45.84 19.33
CA THR A 182 34.33 -46.42 18.04
C THR A 182 35.54 -46.57 17.12
N VAL A 183 36.38 -45.55 16.99
CA VAL A 183 37.56 -45.57 16.12
C VAL A 183 38.68 -46.47 16.63
N ARG A 184 38.67 -46.83 17.91
CA ARG A 184 39.62 -47.80 18.48
C ARG A 184 39.28 -49.26 18.15
N ARG A 185 38.05 -49.55 17.75
CA ARG A 185 37.61 -50.91 17.41
C ARG A 185 37.94 -51.24 15.96
N SER A 186 38.44 -52.45 15.71
CA SER A 186 38.76 -52.92 14.35
C SER A 186 37.55 -52.91 13.41
N ASN A 187 36.35 -53.08 13.96
CA ASN A 187 35.10 -53.09 13.20
C ASN A 187 34.87 -51.78 12.43
N PHE A 188 35.29 -50.64 13.00
CA PHE A 188 35.13 -49.35 12.34
C PHE A 188 35.86 -49.27 10.99
N TYR A 189 37.05 -49.89 10.90
CA TYR A 189 37.84 -49.92 9.68
C TYR A 189 37.31 -50.92 8.65
N GLN A 190 36.64 -51.98 9.10
CA GLN A 190 36.01 -52.97 8.22
C GLN A 190 34.69 -52.45 7.63
N GLU A 191 33.88 -51.77 8.43
CA GLU A 191 32.57 -51.25 8.00
C GLU A 191 32.70 -50.02 7.10
N ASN A 192 33.73 -49.18 7.30
CA ASN A 192 33.96 -47.95 6.55
C ASN A 192 35.09 -48.05 5.50
N GLU A 193 35.36 -49.26 5.02
CA GLU A 193 36.50 -49.57 4.14
C GLU A 193 36.56 -48.66 2.90
N ALA A 194 35.43 -48.46 2.20
CA ALA A 194 35.38 -47.67 0.98
C ALA A 194 35.76 -46.19 1.20
N VAL A 195 35.25 -45.57 2.27
CA VAL A 195 35.52 -44.16 2.60
C VAL A 195 36.96 -43.99 3.06
N LEU A 196 37.48 -44.94 3.82
CA LEU A 196 38.87 -44.90 4.30
C LEU A 196 39.86 -45.07 3.15
N PHE A 197 39.61 -45.95 2.19
CA PHE A 197 40.50 -46.15 1.04
C PHE A 197 40.59 -44.94 0.12
N GLU A 198 39.48 -44.26 -0.13
CA GLU A 198 39.47 -43.02 -0.90
C GLU A 198 40.33 -41.95 -0.21
N ASN A 199 40.10 -41.74 1.09
CA ASN A 199 40.87 -40.77 1.88
C ASN A 199 42.35 -41.14 1.95
N LEU A 200 42.67 -42.44 2.07
CA LEU A 200 44.05 -42.93 2.07
C LEU A 200 44.74 -42.64 0.74
N GLY A 201 44.06 -42.85 -0.38
CA GLY A 201 44.56 -42.53 -1.71
C GLY A 201 44.84 -41.04 -1.88
N VAL A 202 43.93 -40.19 -1.41
CA VAL A 202 44.09 -38.72 -1.44
C VAL A 202 45.25 -38.26 -0.55
N LEU A 203 45.41 -38.83 0.64
CA LEU A 203 46.51 -38.47 1.55
C LEU A 203 47.86 -38.91 1.00
N LEU A 204 47.93 -40.09 0.38
CA LEU A 204 49.14 -40.62 -0.25
C LEU A 204 49.53 -39.80 -1.49
N SER A 205 48.57 -39.40 -2.33
CA SER A 205 48.85 -38.53 -3.48
C SER A 205 49.33 -37.14 -3.09
N ASN A 206 48.92 -36.66 -1.91
CA ASN A 206 49.32 -35.35 -1.39
C ASN A 206 50.61 -35.40 -0.53
N GLY A 207 51.21 -36.58 -0.33
CA GLY A 207 52.44 -36.75 0.47
C GLY A 207 52.28 -36.37 1.95
N ARG A 208 51.06 -36.49 2.48
CA ARG A 208 50.71 -36.13 3.88
C ARG A 208 50.56 -37.35 4.80
N MET A 209 50.88 -38.54 4.30
CA MET A 209 50.98 -39.78 5.06
C MET A 209 52.42 -40.05 5.50
#